data_AF-A0A7K1H1C1-F1
#
_entry.id   AF-A0A7K1H1C1-F1
#
_cell.length_a   1.000
_cell.length_b   1.000
_cell.length_c   1.000
_cell.angle_alpha   90.00
_cell.angle_beta   90.00
_cell.angle_gamma   90.00
#
_symmetry.space_group_name_H-M   'P 1'
#
loop_
_entity.id
_entity.type
_entity.pdbx_description
1 polymer ?
#
loop_
_entity_poly.entity_id
_entity_poly.type
_entity_poly.pdbx_seq_one_letter_code
_entity_poly.pdbx_strand_id
1 'polypeptide(L)'
;MMQSIGLPLLTSQFPMGLAAEELGADLGRPPFWSGPTWPDHLAWGLDSVITAVRLMLCLQPIGASIVARTQLERWSSNLQFNSGIDQQPGESTVAWLNRLWAEPGVRPPDGVETPVGELFADLSELLHGRGRLMPLVWLDVADVTEMPSSEHVQMLEAVGNALIVSLSHIRTCLATAAEQKGYEVLAETINRIRLVAPARSWLPDLRTFLWPLLPMFIRQPGVEGPLGAMATAHRRVISAMQAGREPAEPSELWPAFSFGAHRFRALLAAQHAYQWERKLLGDRFEEQGVENAFTRAVLAGEMAAVVARWLRQDPDKRSPADALAVCASGLRSAQWLWLEDDNRGMGCLRSVIEQVARARTWRLRPERARKTEANPNCTPRDWIEGAGWRRLNLLNRALGEFAHGSTKTNWNVARNALVAIQNTEDVEQAQYTGRTHALTAMIFILSVECAAWADTFGSHLGDAYRRVVRIDDAQADQAIEALLNRAWEKRQTPLR
;
A
#
# COMPACT_ATOMS: atom_id res chain seq x y z
N MET A 1 -2.61 19.76 10.81
CA MET A 1 -3.54 18.76 11.37
C MET A 1 -3.06 17.34 11.10
N MET A 2 -3.00 16.85 9.85
CA MET A 2 -2.47 15.50 9.53
C MET A 2 -1.10 15.15 10.15
N GLN A 3 -0.21 16.15 10.21
CA GLN A 3 1.10 16.05 10.86
C GLN A 3 1.04 15.68 12.35
N SER A 4 -0.03 16.04 13.07
CA SER A 4 -0.17 15.72 14.50
C SER A 4 -0.47 14.24 14.76
N ILE A 5 -0.82 13.46 13.72
CA ILE A 5 -1.04 12.01 13.81
C ILE A 5 0.17 11.26 13.24
N GLY A 6 0.60 11.63 12.03
CA GLY A 6 1.65 10.90 11.32
C GLY A 6 3.06 11.11 11.89
N LEU A 7 3.44 12.35 12.24
CA LEU A 7 4.80 12.64 12.70
C LEU A 7 5.16 11.99 14.05
N PRO A 8 4.24 11.92 15.04
CA PRO A 8 4.50 11.17 16.28
C PRO A 8 4.94 9.72 16.05
N LEU A 9 4.41 9.05 15.02
CA LEU A 9 4.74 7.66 14.66
C LEU A 9 6.16 7.51 14.08
N LEU A 10 6.78 8.61 13.65
CA LEU A 10 8.14 8.62 13.11
C LEU A 10 9.22 8.74 14.21
N THR A 11 8.83 9.06 15.43
CA THR A 11 9.75 9.43 16.51
C THR A 11 10.67 8.29 16.92
N SER A 12 10.16 7.06 16.90
CA SER A 12 10.91 5.85 17.23
C SER A 12 11.71 5.25 16.07
N GLN A 13 11.53 5.77 14.83
CA GLN A 13 12.14 5.19 13.63
C GLN A 13 13.66 5.26 13.68
N PHE A 14 14.23 6.40 14.08
CA PHE A 14 15.68 6.55 14.18
C PHE A 14 16.30 5.62 15.22
N PRO A 15 15.90 5.66 16.51
CA PRO A 15 16.56 4.83 17.53
C PRO A 15 16.32 3.33 17.32
N MET A 16 15.14 2.90 16.81
CA MET A 16 14.92 1.50 16.48
C MET A 16 15.65 1.06 15.21
N GLY A 17 15.81 1.97 14.24
CA GLY A 17 16.60 1.72 13.03
C GLY A 17 18.08 1.51 13.35
N LEU A 18 18.64 2.35 14.23
CA LEU A 18 20.00 2.19 14.75
C LEU A 18 20.14 0.85 15.49
N ALA A 19 19.18 0.51 16.36
CA ALA A 19 19.20 -0.77 17.06
C ALA A 19 19.16 -1.97 16.08
N ALA A 20 18.35 -1.89 15.02
CA ALA A 20 18.30 -2.94 14.01
C ALA A 20 19.64 -3.09 13.26
N GLU A 21 20.32 -1.98 12.96
CA GLU A 21 21.65 -1.97 12.35
C GLU A 21 22.71 -2.61 13.26
N GLU A 22 22.75 -2.24 14.55
CA GLU A 22 23.66 -2.85 15.54
C GLU A 22 23.42 -4.37 15.67
N LEU A 23 22.18 -4.81 15.43
CA LEU A 23 21.82 -6.22 15.39
C LEU A 23 22.13 -6.89 14.05
N GLY A 24 22.59 -6.14 13.04
CA GLY A 24 23.08 -6.63 11.76
C GLY A 24 22.14 -6.43 10.57
N ALA A 25 21.12 -5.57 10.68
CA ALA A 25 20.29 -5.21 9.53
C ALA A 25 21.07 -4.36 8.51
N ASP A 26 20.86 -4.61 7.22
CA ASP A 26 21.46 -3.80 6.15
C ASP A 26 20.73 -2.47 5.99
N LEU A 27 21.37 -1.36 6.34
CA LEU A 27 20.79 -0.02 6.13
C LEU A 27 20.73 0.42 4.67
N GLY A 28 21.45 -0.21 3.75
CA GLY A 28 21.42 0.09 2.32
C GLY A 28 20.27 -0.58 1.57
N ARG A 29 19.61 -1.56 2.20
CA ARG A 29 18.58 -2.39 1.57
C ARG A 29 17.37 -1.56 1.08
N PRO A 30 16.73 -1.95 -0.04
CA PRO A 30 15.49 -1.33 -0.49
C PRO A 30 14.38 -1.40 0.56
N PRO A 31 13.56 -0.34 0.76
CA PRO A 31 12.57 -0.33 1.84
C PRO A 31 11.43 -1.35 1.71
N PHE A 32 11.18 -1.86 0.50
CA PHE A 32 10.17 -2.89 0.26
C PHE A 32 10.71 -4.31 0.51
N TRP A 33 12.02 -4.50 0.65
CA TRP A 33 12.66 -5.80 0.78
C TRP A 33 12.84 -6.16 2.25
N SER A 34 12.36 -7.34 2.63
CA SER A 34 12.40 -7.82 4.02
C SER A 34 13.76 -8.35 4.47
N GLY A 35 14.70 -8.54 3.53
CA GLY A 35 16.00 -9.15 3.77
C GLY A 35 15.96 -10.63 4.15
N PRO A 36 17.14 -11.27 4.29
CA PRO A 36 17.27 -12.68 4.67
C PRO A 36 17.41 -12.90 6.18
N THR A 37 17.74 -11.87 6.96
CA THR A 37 17.99 -12.02 8.41
C THR A 37 16.83 -11.50 9.25
N TRP A 38 16.73 -11.98 10.50
CA TRP A 38 15.72 -11.49 11.43
C TRP A 38 15.83 -9.96 11.68
N PRO A 39 17.02 -9.38 11.91
CA PRO A 39 17.19 -7.92 11.96
C PRO A 39 16.67 -7.19 10.72
N ASP A 40 16.92 -7.70 9.50
CA ASP A 40 16.39 -7.08 8.27
C ASP A 40 14.86 -7.07 8.26
N HIS A 41 14.26 -8.18 8.69
CA HIS A 41 12.82 -8.31 8.82
C HIS A 41 12.23 -7.29 9.81
N LEU A 42 12.91 -7.03 10.93
CA LEU A 42 12.51 -6.00 11.90
C LEU A 42 12.63 -4.60 11.30
N ALA A 43 13.75 -4.30 10.65
CA ALA A 43 13.95 -3.04 9.95
C ALA A 43 12.89 -2.83 8.85
N TRP A 44 12.52 -3.87 8.10
CA TRP A 44 11.45 -3.78 7.10
C TRP A 44 10.08 -3.44 7.70
N GLY A 45 9.82 -3.87 8.94
CA GLY A 45 8.66 -3.41 9.70
C GLY A 45 8.68 -1.90 9.94
N LEU A 46 9.84 -1.34 10.31
CA LEU A 46 10.03 0.11 10.48
C LEU A 46 9.81 0.88 9.17
N ASP A 47 10.39 0.40 8.06
CA ASP A 47 10.18 1.00 6.74
C ASP A 47 8.72 0.94 6.29
N SER A 48 8.01 -0.12 6.64
CA SER A 48 6.57 -0.25 6.39
C SER A 48 5.76 0.82 7.13
N VAL A 49 6.15 1.15 8.36
CA VAL A 49 5.52 2.24 9.12
C VAL A 49 5.81 3.59 8.46
N ILE A 50 7.06 3.87 8.05
CA ILE A 50 7.38 5.10 7.30
C ILE A 50 6.53 5.21 6.03
N THR A 51 6.40 4.11 5.28
CA THR A 51 5.57 4.04 4.07
C THR A 51 4.10 4.34 4.37
N ALA A 52 3.51 3.71 5.39
CA ALA A 52 2.13 3.95 5.78
C ALA A 52 1.90 5.39 6.26
N VAL A 53 2.80 5.92 7.09
CA VAL A 53 2.74 7.31 7.58
C VAL A 53 2.81 8.30 6.42
N ARG A 54 3.68 8.07 5.43
CA ARG A 54 3.72 8.91 4.23
C ARG A 54 2.37 8.93 3.53
N LEU A 55 1.78 7.76 3.29
CA LEU A 55 0.49 7.64 2.63
C LEU A 55 -0.61 8.32 3.45
N MET A 56 -0.61 8.17 4.79
CA MET A 56 -1.52 8.91 5.67
C MET A 56 -1.34 10.43 5.53
N LEU A 57 -0.10 10.94 5.57
CA LEU A 57 0.18 12.37 5.45
C LEU A 57 -0.23 12.95 4.09
N CYS A 58 -0.25 12.12 3.05
CA CYS A 58 -0.75 12.45 1.72
C CYS A 58 -2.25 12.17 1.51
N LEU A 59 -2.98 11.82 2.58
CA LEU A 59 -4.39 11.44 2.53
C LEU A 59 -4.68 10.28 1.55
N GLN A 60 -3.82 9.26 1.50
CA GLN A 60 -4.03 8.04 0.70
C GLN A 60 -4.46 6.87 1.60
N PRO A 61 -5.73 6.82 2.05
CA PRO A 61 -6.17 5.88 3.08
C PRO A 61 -6.15 4.42 2.60
N ILE A 62 -6.37 4.15 1.31
CA ILE A 62 -6.31 2.79 0.76
C ILE A 62 -4.90 2.22 0.85
N GLY A 63 -3.90 2.97 0.37
CA GLY A 63 -2.50 2.57 0.46
C GLY A 63 -2.02 2.43 1.90
N ALA A 64 -2.32 3.42 2.76
CA ALA A 64 -1.96 3.37 4.17
C ALA A 64 -2.56 2.13 4.86
N SER A 65 -3.82 1.82 4.57
CA SER A 65 -4.51 0.66 5.15
C SER A 65 -3.98 -0.67 4.64
N ILE A 66 -3.62 -0.79 3.35
CA ILE A 66 -2.95 -1.99 2.83
C ILE A 66 -1.65 -2.24 3.60
N VAL A 67 -0.81 -1.22 3.75
CA VAL A 67 0.50 -1.37 4.42
C VAL A 67 0.32 -1.69 5.90
N ALA A 68 -0.55 -0.95 6.62
CA ALA A 68 -0.82 -1.15 8.04
C ALA A 68 -1.41 -2.54 8.31
N ARG A 69 -2.42 -2.95 7.52
CA ARG A 69 -3.06 -4.26 7.65
C ARG A 69 -2.09 -5.40 7.36
N THR A 70 -1.24 -5.26 6.34
CA THR A 70 -0.20 -6.26 6.02
C THR A 70 0.73 -6.47 7.21
N GLN A 71 1.15 -5.39 7.91
CA GLN A 71 1.98 -5.51 9.10
C GLN A 71 1.22 -6.13 10.29
N LEU A 72 -0.05 -5.77 10.51
CA LEU A 72 -0.88 -6.40 11.54
C LEU A 72 -1.03 -7.91 11.32
N GLU A 73 -1.35 -8.34 10.09
CA GLU A 73 -1.48 -9.76 9.75
C GLU A 73 -0.16 -10.52 9.92
N ARG A 74 0.95 -9.89 9.54
CA ARG A 74 2.30 -10.44 9.71
C ARG A 74 2.61 -10.68 11.19
N TRP A 75 2.42 -9.68 12.03
CA TRP A 75 2.71 -9.80 13.46
C TRP A 75 1.75 -10.74 14.18
N SER A 76 0.49 -10.76 13.75
CA SER A 76 -0.47 -11.75 14.24
C SER A 76 -0.05 -13.18 13.85
N SER A 77 0.47 -13.39 12.64
CA SER A 77 1.00 -14.71 12.23
C SER A 77 2.24 -15.11 13.03
N ASN A 78 3.11 -14.16 13.36
CA ASN A 78 4.26 -14.39 14.23
C ASN A 78 3.83 -14.76 15.66
N LEU A 79 2.86 -14.04 16.22
CA LEU A 79 2.30 -14.34 17.53
C LEU A 79 1.59 -15.69 17.56
N GLN A 80 0.78 -16.01 16.54
CA GLN A 80 0.14 -17.32 16.40
C GLN A 80 1.16 -18.44 16.46
N PHE A 81 2.26 -18.31 15.69
CA PHE A 81 3.32 -19.31 15.67
C PHE A 81 3.98 -19.50 17.05
N ASN A 82 4.24 -18.40 17.76
CA ASN A 82 4.94 -18.44 19.06
C ASN A 82 4.04 -18.85 20.24
N SER A 83 2.75 -18.52 20.19
CA SER A 83 1.78 -18.81 21.27
C SER A 83 1.00 -20.11 21.06
N GLY A 84 0.95 -20.63 19.82
CA GLY A 84 0.10 -21.77 19.47
C GLY A 84 -1.40 -21.44 19.43
N ILE A 85 -1.76 -20.16 19.41
CA ILE A 85 -3.15 -19.71 19.46
C ILE A 85 -3.78 -19.66 18.06
N ASP A 86 -4.38 -20.77 17.66
CA ASP A 86 -5.11 -20.88 16.41
C ASP A 86 -6.53 -20.29 16.48
N GLN A 87 -7.02 -19.87 15.31
CA GLN A 87 -8.42 -19.49 15.11
C GLN A 87 -9.31 -20.72 15.23
N GLN A 88 -10.30 -20.66 16.11
CA GLN A 88 -11.21 -21.78 16.36
C GLN A 88 -12.27 -21.91 15.24
N PRO A 89 -12.80 -23.13 14.98
CA PRO A 89 -13.91 -23.29 14.04
C PRO A 89 -15.11 -22.40 14.41
N GLY A 90 -15.55 -21.56 13.47
CA GLY A 90 -16.67 -20.63 13.68
C GLY A 90 -16.29 -19.30 14.35
N GLU A 91 -15.07 -19.14 14.83
CA GLU A 91 -14.56 -17.87 15.37
C GLU A 91 -14.31 -16.88 14.23
N SER A 92 -14.77 -15.64 14.36
CA SER A 92 -14.46 -14.59 13.38
C SER A 92 -12.98 -14.20 13.48
N THR A 93 -12.40 -13.72 12.38
CA THR A 93 -11.01 -13.22 12.38
C THR A 93 -10.81 -12.11 13.41
N VAL A 94 -11.82 -11.26 13.60
CA VAL A 94 -11.82 -10.19 14.60
C VAL A 94 -11.71 -10.75 16.03
N ALA A 95 -12.55 -11.72 16.37
CA ALA A 95 -12.55 -12.34 17.69
C ALA A 95 -11.22 -13.05 17.97
N TRP A 96 -10.72 -13.79 16.97
CA TRP A 96 -9.43 -14.47 17.07
C TRP A 96 -8.28 -13.49 17.29
N LEU A 97 -8.21 -12.40 16.51
CA LEU A 97 -7.16 -11.39 16.68
C LEU A 97 -7.22 -10.72 18.05
N ASN A 98 -8.42 -10.40 18.55
CA ASN A 98 -8.57 -9.85 19.90
C ASN A 98 -8.06 -10.81 20.97
N ARG A 99 -8.39 -12.09 20.86
CA ARG A 99 -7.92 -13.13 21.78
C ARG A 99 -6.41 -13.32 21.71
N LEU A 100 -5.85 -13.40 20.49
CA LEU A 100 -4.43 -13.58 20.24
C LEU A 100 -3.58 -12.45 20.85
N TRP A 101 -4.00 -11.20 20.66
CA TRP A 101 -3.28 -10.02 21.15
C TRP A 101 -3.54 -9.71 22.63
N ALA A 102 -4.49 -10.40 23.26
CA ALA A 102 -4.77 -10.31 24.70
C ALA A 102 -4.13 -11.44 25.52
N GLU A 103 -3.38 -12.35 24.88
CA GLU A 103 -2.76 -13.50 25.55
C GLU A 103 -1.75 -13.06 26.64
N PRO A 104 -1.78 -13.69 27.83
CA PRO A 104 -0.75 -13.48 28.85
C PRO A 104 0.67 -13.70 28.31
N GLY A 105 1.50 -12.67 28.36
CA GLY A 105 2.87 -12.69 27.85
C GLY A 105 3.06 -11.93 26.53
N VAL A 106 1.98 -11.60 25.83
CA VAL A 106 2.02 -10.58 24.77
C VAL A 106 2.01 -9.21 25.43
N ARG A 107 3.04 -8.40 25.15
CA ARG A 107 3.10 -7.03 25.67
C ARG A 107 1.92 -6.23 25.06
N PRO A 108 1.07 -5.60 25.89
CA PRO A 108 0.00 -4.75 25.38
C PRO A 108 0.55 -3.66 24.47
N PRO A 109 -0.13 -3.31 23.37
CA PRO A 109 0.26 -2.19 22.53
C PRO A 109 0.30 -0.88 23.32
N ASP A 110 1.37 -0.10 23.18
CA ASP A 110 1.54 1.13 23.97
C ASP A 110 0.47 2.17 23.60
N GLY A 111 -0.42 2.51 24.54
CA GLY A 111 -1.38 3.62 24.37
C GLY A 111 -2.46 3.39 23.33
N VAL A 112 -2.70 2.14 22.92
CA VAL A 112 -3.81 1.77 22.01
C VAL A 112 -4.89 1.07 22.81
N GLU A 113 -6.04 1.74 22.95
CA GLU A 113 -7.19 1.20 23.67
C GLU A 113 -8.09 0.31 22.79
N THR A 114 -8.09 0.56 21.48
CA THR A 114 -8.90 -0.21 20.53
C THR A 114 -8.35 -1.63 20.36
N PRO A 115 -9.17 -2.68 20.52
CA PRO A 115 -8.75 -4.05 20.28
C PRO A 115 -8.21 -4.27 18.85
N VAL A 116 -7.17 -5.09 18.72
CA VAL A 116 -6.46 -5.28 17.44
C VAL A 116 -7.35 -5.84 16.33
N GLY A 117 -8.29 -6.72 16.68
CA GLY A 117 -9.29 -7.25 15.75
C GLY A 117 -10.23 -6.17 15.20
N GLU A 118 -10.58 -5.16 15.99
CA GLU A 118 -11.41 -4.04 15.53
C GLU A 118 -10.63 -3.13 14.57
N LEU A 119 -9.36 -2.84 14.90
CA LEU A 119 -8.46 -2.12 13.99
C LEU A 119 -8.32 -2.87 12.66
N PHE A 120 -8.14 -4.19 12.71
CA PHE A 120 -8.09 -5.02 11.51
C PHE A 120 -9.41 -4.94 10.71
N ALA A 121 -10.56 -5.00 11.38
CA ALA A 121 -11.86 -4.91 10.74
C ALA A 121 -12.02 -3.58 9.99
N ASP A 122 -11.68 -2.46 10.61
CA ASP A 122 -11.79 -1.14 9.97
C ASP A 122 -10.95 -1.03 8.70
N LEU A 123 -9.67 -1.44 8.79
CA LEU A 123 -8.78 -1.43 7.65
C LEU A 123 -9.29 -2.36 6.55
N SER A 124 -9.82 -3.54 6.92
CA SER A 124 -10.36 -4.49 5.95
C SER A 124 -11.61 -3.96 5.25
N GLU A 125 -12.57 -3.43 6.00
CA GLU A 125 -13.84 -2.89 5.48
C GLU A 125 -13.60 -1.73 4.52
N LEU A 126 -12.65 -0.84 4.84
CA LEU A 126 -12.25 0.26 3.96
C LEU A 126 -11.78 -0.24 2.59
N LEU A 127 -10.98 -1.31 2.56
CA LEU A 127 -10.47 -1.91 1.32
C LEU A 127 -11.57 -2.57 0.48
N HIS A 128 -12.72 -2.86 1.10
CA HIS A 128 -13.95 -3.32 0.44
C HIS A 128 -14.91 -2.18 0.07
N GLY A 129 -14.49 -0.91 0.27
CA GLY A 129 -15.29 0.27 -0.06
C GLY A 129 -16.51 0.45 0.84
N ARG A 130 -16.35 0.11 2.13
CA ARG A 130 -17.37 0.19 3.17
C ARG A 130 -16.74 0.49 4.54
N GLY A 131 -17.57 0.58 5.57
CA GLY A 131 -17.12 0.80 6.95
C GLY A 131 -16.82 2.27 7.30
N ARG A 132 -16.46 2.49 8.56
CA ARG A 132 -16.36 3.83 9.16
C ARG A 132 -15.27 4.71 8.59
N LEU A 133 -14.27 4.15 7.90
CA LEU A 133 -13.15 4.90 7.35
C LEU A 133 -13.42 5.47 5.93
N MET A 134 -14.56 5.14 5.30
CA MET A 134 -14.90 5.63 3.96
C MET A 134 -14.88 7.15 3.78
N PRO A 135 -15.22 7.99 4.77
CA PRO A 135 -15.08 9.44 4.64
C PRO A 135 -13.65 9.90 4.32
N LEU A 136 -12.61 9.17 4.77
CA LEU A 136 -11.22 9.47 4.40
C LEU A 136 -10.97 9.34 2.89
N VAL A 137 -11.63 8.38 2.23
CA VAL A 137 -11.50 8.20 0.77
C VAL A 137 -12.15 9.36 0.04
N TRP A 138 -13.29 9.85 0.53
CA TRP A 138 -13.96 11.01 -0.06
C TRP A 138 -13.15 12.30 0.10
N LEU A 139 -12.49 12.46 1.26
CA LEU A 139 -11.54 13.55 1.50
C LEU A 139 -10.34 13.51 0.52
N ASP A 140 -9.83 12.33 0.20
CA ASP A 140 -8.73 12.11 -0.77
C ASP A 140 -9.13 12.39 -2.23
N VAL A 141 -10.37 12.09 -2.63
CA VAL A 141 -10.72 12.01 -4.06
C VAL A 141 -11.67 13.09 -4.55
N ALA A 142 -12.59 13.59 -3.72
CA ALA A 142 -13.61 14.55 -4.16
C ALA A 142 -13.60 15.86 -3.38
N ASP A 143 -13.17 15.81 -2.12
CA ASP A 143 -13.27 16.92 -1.16
C ASP A 143 -11.87 17.49 -0.82
N VAL A 144 -10.93 17.41 -1.78
CA VAL A 144 -9.50 17.75 -1.63
C VAL A 144 -9.20 19.20 -1.24
N THR A 145 -10.18 20.10 -1.40
CA THR A 145 -10.08 21.51 -0.97
C THR A 145 -10.60 21.73 0.44
N GLU A 146 -11.26 20.74 1.04
CA GLU A 146 -11.79 20.82 2.39
C GLU A 146 -10.69 20.56 3.42
N MET A 147 -10.76 21.27 4.54
CA MET A 147 -9.87 21.01 5.66
C MET A 147 -10.34 19.74 6.37
N PRO A 148 -9.42 18.81 6.74
CA PRO A 148 -9.80 17.65 7.54
C PRO A 148 -10.52 18.07 8.82
N SER A 149 -11.65 17.44 9.11
CA SER A 149 -12.38 17.61 10.37
C SER A 149 -11.73 16.80 11.51
N SER A 150 -12.16 17.04 12.76
CA SER A 150 -11.75 16.22 13.91
C SER A 150 -12.14 14.75 13.74
N GLU A 151 -13.25 14.47 13.06
CA GLU A 151 -13.69 13.09 12.76
C GLU A 151 -12.72 12.41 11.78
N HIS A 152 -12.28 13.12 10.74
CA HIS A 152 -11.26 12.58 9.83
C HIS A 152 -9.94 12.31 10.57
N VAL A 153 -9.55 13.17 11.51
CA VAL A 153 -8.38 12.94 12.38
C VAL A 153 -8.55 11.64 13.18
N GLN A 154 -9.70 11.43 13.84
CA GLN A 154 -9.98 10.20 14.59
C GLN A 154 -9.98 8.95 13.71
N MET A 155 -10.50 9.04 12.47
CA MET A 155 -10.45 7.93 11.52
C MET A 155 -9.01 7.57 11.13
N LEU A 156 -8.13 8.56 10.98
CA LEU A 156 -6.70 8.33 10.72
C LEU A 156 -5.96 7.79 11.94
N GLU A 157 -6.39 8.15 13.15
CA GLU A 157 -5.87 7.55 14.38
C GLU A 157 -6.11 6.04 14.41
N ALA A 158 -7.20 5.51 13.84
CA ALA A 158 -7.38 4.06 13.71
C ALA A 158 -6.27 3.40 12.87
N VAL A 159 -5.88 4.03 11.75
CA VAL A 159 -4.74 3.57 10.94
C VAL A 159 -3.43 3.72 11.72
N GLY A 160 -3.25 4.82 12.44
CA GLY A 160 -2.09 5.07 13.30
C GLY A 160 -1.95 4.03 14.42
N ASN A 161 -3.05 3.66 15.07
CA ASN A 161 -3.10 2.68 16.14
C ASN A 161 -2.68 1.28 15.65
N ALA A 162 -3.10 0.89 14.44
CA ALA A 162 -2.60 -0.34 13.80
C ALA A 162 -1.07 -0.33 13.60
N LEU A 163 -0.49 0.82 13.29
CA LEU A 163 0.96 0.99 13.19
C LEU A 163 1.64 0.97 14.55
N ILE A 164 1.04 1.56 15.60
CA ILE A 164 1.57 1.51 16.97
C ILE A 164 1.61 0.09 17.52
N VAL A 165 0.59 -0.73 17.23
CA VAL A 165 0.59 -2.17 17.56
C VAL A 165 1.81 -2.85 16.93
N SER A 166 2.04 -2.59 15.64
CA SER A 166 3.18 -3.13 14.91
C SER A 166 4.53 -2.64 15.49
N LEU A 167 4.66 -1.35 15.79
CA LEU A 167 5.86 -0.76 16.39
C LEU A 167 6.15 -1.33 17.79
N SER A 168 5.11 -1.54 18.60
CA SER A 168 5.22 -2.11 19.93
C SER A 168 5.83 -3.51 19.87
N HIS A 169 5.34 -4.32 18.93
CA HIS A 169 5.86 -5.67 18.73
C HIS A 169 7.26 -5.69 18.12
N ILE A 170 7.57 -4.80 17.17
CA ILE A 170 8.93 -4.63 16.61
C ILE A 170 9.92 -4.28 17.72
N ARG A 171 9.60 -3.32 18.60
CA ARG A 171 10.46 -2.95 19.73
C ARG A 171 10.74 -4.13 20.64
N THR A 172 9.71 -4.90 21.00
CA THR A 172 9.89 -6.13 21.79
C THR A 172 10.82 -7.11 21.09
N CYS A 173 10.61 -7.36 19.79
CA CYS A 173 11.46 -8.28 19.03
C CYS A 173 12.91 -7.81 18.89
N LEU A 174 13.14 -6.49 18.76
CA LEU A 174 14.48 -5.91 18.76
C LEU A 174 15.17 -6.10 20.11
N ALA A 175 14.46 -5.89 21.22
CA ALA A 175 15.00 -6.12 22.56
C ALA A 175 15.36 -7.59 22.77
N THR A 176 14.47 -8.52 22.41
CA THR A 176 14.75 -9.97 22.48
C THR A 176 15.93 -10.37 21.61
N ALA A 177 16.07 -9.81 20.41
CA ALA A 177 17.23 -10.09 19.55
C ALA A 177 18.54 -9.56 20.16
N ALA A 178 18.50 -8.43 20.87
CA ALA A 178 19.65 -7.91 21.60
C ALA A 178 20.02 -8.79 22.80
N GLU A 179 19.04 -9.26 23.57
CA GLU A 179 19.24 -10.21 24.69
C GLU A 179 19.88 -11.52 24.20
N GLN A 180 19.41 -12.06 23.07
CA GLN A 180 19.96 -13.29 22.47
C GLN A 180 21.42 -13.14 22.02
N LYS A 181 21.88 -11.91 21.74
CA LYS A 181 23.29 -11.61 21.43
C LYS A 181 24.13 -11.26 22.67
N GLY A 182 23.53 -11.24 23.87
CA GLY A 182 24.18 -10.82 25.10
C GLY A 182 24.34 -9.30 25.24
N TYR A 183 23.56 -8.51 24.50
CA TYR A 183 23.61 -7.05 24.54
C TYR A 183 22.58 -6.47 25.53
N GLU A 184 22.74 -6.77 26.81
CA GLU A 184 21.76 -6.45 27.87
C GLU A 184 21.42 -4.95 27.95
N VAL A 185 22.44 -4.08 27.91
CA VAL A 185 22.27 -2.62 27.95
C VAL A 185 21.50 -2.12 26.74
N LEU A 186 21.74 -2.71 25.56
CA LEU A 186 21.02 -2.34 24.34
C LEU A 186 19.55 -2.78 24.44
N ALA A 187 19.28 -3.99 24.93
CA ALA A 187 17.92 -4.48 25.14
C ALA A 187 17.13 -3.59 26.11
N GLU A 188 17.72 -3.22 27.25
CA GLU A 188 17.12 -2.28 28.21
C GLU A 188 16.84 -0.93 27.55
N THR A 189 17.79 -0.41 26.76
CA THR A 189 17.65 0.84 26.01
C THR A 189 16.51 0.77 25.00
N ILE A 190 16.43 -0.30 24.21
CA ILE A 190 15.36 -0.54 23.23
C ILE A 190 14.00 -0.55 23.92
N ASN A 191 13.87 -1.24 25.04
CA ASN A 191 12.62 -1.33 25.81
C ASN A 191 12.13 0.03 26.34
N ARG A 192 13.03 1.00 26.50
CA ARG A 192 12.75 2.39 26.90
C ARG A 192 12.44 3.33 25.73
N ILE A 193 12.61 2.89 24.48
CA ILE A 193 12.28 3.73 23.32
C ILE A 193 10.79 4.04 23.35
N ARG A 194 10.48 5.33 23.38
CA ARG A 194 9.13 5.86 23.26
C ARG A 194 8.66 5.74 21.81
N LEU A 195 7.58 5.00 21.59
CA LEU A 195 7.06 4.75 20.23
C LEU A 195 6.41 5.98 19.59
N VAL A 196 5.73 6.77 20.43
CA VAL A 196 4.96 7.95 20.03
C VAL A 196 5.33 9.11 20.94
N ALA A 197 5.94 10.16 20.38
CA ALA A 197 6.18 11.42 21.09
C ALA A 197 5.32 12.56 20.52
N PRO A 198 4.92 13.56 21.34
CA PRO A 198 4.11 14.67 20.86
C PRO A 198 4.80 15.36 19.70
N ALA A 199 4.03 15.70 18.66
CA ALA A 199 4.54 16.52 17.57
C ALA A 199 4.98 17.87 18.15
N ARG A 200 6.30 18.10 18.23
CA ARG A 200 6.84 19.38 18.67
C ARG A 200 6.68 20.40 17.53
N SER A 201 6.40 21.66 17.87
CA SER A 201 6.01 22.72 16.94
C SER A 201 7.03 23.09 15.86
N TRP A 202 8.24 22.53 15.86
CA TRP A 202 9.29 22.83 14.88
C TRP A 202 9.58 21.70 13.88
N LEU A 203 8.84 20.57 13.88
CA LEU A 203 9.14 19.42 13.01
C LEU A 203 9.48 19.86 11.57
N PRO A 204 10.60 19.37 10.99
CA PRO A 204 11.02 19.79 9.66
C PRO A 204 9.89 19.61 8.65
N ASP A 205 9.75 20.57 7.75
CA ASP A 205 8.77 20.49 6.70
C ASP A 205 9.03 19.26 5.82
N LEU A 206 8.21 18.22 6.00
CA LEU A 206 8.34 16.98 5.24
C LEU A 206 7.71 17.06 3.85
N ARG A 207 7.02 18.16 3.48
CA ARG A 207 6.25 18.24 2.22
C ARG A 207 7.06 17.85 0.99
N THR A 208 8.33 18.27 0.93
CA THR A 208 9.26 17.93 -0.17
C THR A 208 9.52 16.42 -0.32
N PHE A 209 9.33 15.63 0.73
CA PHE A 209 9.60 14.19 0.77
C PHE A 209 8.34 13.32 0.68
N LEU A 210 7.16 13.94 0.83
CA LEU A 210 5.86 13.27 0.81
C LEU A 210 5.43 12.85 -0.60
N TRP A 211 5.82 13.62 -1.62
CA TRP A 211 5.40 13.38 -3.00
C TRP A 211 5.89 12.03 -3.58
N PRO A 212 5.20 11.50 -4.62
CA PRO A 212 5.66 10.32 -5.33
C PRO A 212 7.05 10.55 -5.90
N LEU A 213 7.81 9.47 -6.08
CA LEU A 213 9.01 9.52 -6.90
C LEU A 213 8.55 9.83 -8.34
N LEU A 214 8.80 11.06 -8.80
CA LEU A 214 8.44 11.43 -10.17
C LEU A 214 9.30 10.62 -11.16
N PRO A 215 8.75 10.17 -12.30
CA PRO A 215 9.49 9.39 -13.28
C PRO A 215 10.81 10.04 -13.73
N MET A 216 10.88 11.38 -13.78
CA MET A 216 12.10 12.10 -14.11
C MET A 216 13.28 11.77 -13.17
N PHE A 217 13.03 11.60 -11.87
CA PHE A 217 14.07 11.28 -10.88
C PHE A 217 14.54 9.83 -11.01
N ILE A 218 13.67 8.94 -11.46
CA ILE A 218 14.00 7.53 -11.72
C ILE A 218 14.87 7.41 -12.98
N ARG A 219 14.60 8.23 -14.00
CA ARG A 219 15.33 8.23 -15.28
C ARG A 219 16.70 8.89 -15.23
N GLN A 220 16.94 9.78 -14.27
CA GLN A 220 18.16 10.59 -14.17
C GLN A 220 18.91 10.33 -12.85
N PRO A 221 19.78 9.30 -12.78
CA PRO A 221 20.71 9.10 -11.67
C PRO A 221 21.64 10.31 -11.49
N GLY A 222 22.04 10.62 -10.25
CA GLY A 222 22.93 11.76 -9.96
C GLY A 222 22.21 13.07 -9.64
N VAL A 223 20.87 13.07 -9.60
CA VAL A 223 20.06 14.21 -9.17
C VAL A 223 19.33 13.84 -7.87
N GLU A 224 20.10 13.49 -6.84
CA GLU A 224 19.56 13.04 -5.56
C GLU A 224 18.94 14.18 -4.74
N GLY A 225 19.37 15.43 -5.02
CA GLY A 225 18.78 16.65 -4.50
C GLY A 225 18.57 16.63 -2.97
N PRO A 226 17.41 17.11 -2.48
CA PRO A 226 17.09 17.11 -1.06
C PRO A 226 17.05 15.72 -0.39
N LEU A 227 16.74 14.65 -1.14
CA LEU A 227 16.68 13.29 -0.59
C LEU A 227 18.06 12.75 -0.24
N GLY A 228 19.04 12.96 -1.13
CA GLY A 228 20.44 12.59 -0.86
C GLY A 228 21.04 13.35 0.33
N ALA A 229 20.68 14.63 0.49
CA ALA A 229 21.11 15.43 1.64
C ALA A 229 20.58 14.87 2.98
N MET A 230 19.30 14.48 3.03
CA MET A 230 18.71 13.86 4.23
C MET A 230 19.33 12.50 4.55
N ALA A 231 19.59 11.66 3.54
CA ALA A 231 20.27 10.39 3.72
C ALA A 231 21.71 10.55 4.23
N THR A 232 22.42 11.58 3.72
CA THR A 232 23.77 11.92 4.19
C THR A 232 23.75 12.37 5.65
N ALA A 233 22.82 13.26 6.02
CA ALA A 233 22.65 13.70 7.41
C ALA A 233 22.33 12.51 8.34
N HIS A 234 21.40 11.64 7.93
CA HIS A 234 21.08 10.41 8.66
C HIS A 234 22.33 9.56 8.94
N ARG A 235 23.14 9.30 7.90
CA ARG A 235 24.38 8.51 8.04
C ARG A 235 25.42 9.19 8.91
N ARG A 236 25.56 10.52 8.85
CA ARG A 236 26.48 11.27 9.75
C ARG A 236 26.10 11.10 11.22
N VAL A 237 24.82 11.21 11.55
CA VAL A 237 24.32 11.02 12.92
C VAL A 237 24.64 9.60 13.39
N ILE A 238 24.30 8.58 12.59
CA ILE A 238 24.59 7.17 12.92
C ILE A 238 26.09 6.95 13.15
N SER A 239 26.95 7.38 12.22
CA SER A 239 28.40 7.21 12.34
C SER A 239 29.01 7.98 13.51
N ALA A 240 28.42 9.11 13.92
CA ALA A 240 28.84 9.82 15.12
C ALA A 240 28.51 9.01 16.38
N MET A 241 27.29 8.50 16.49
CA MET A 241 26.84 7.69 17.63
C MET A 241 27.62 6.38 17.76
N GLN A 242 27.85 5.67 16.65
CA GLN A 242 28.66 4.45 16.63
C GLN A 242 30.12 4.70 17.05
N ALA A 243 30.64 5.90 16.76
CA ALA A 243 31.97 6.31 17.21
C ALA A 243 31.99 6.86 18.66
N GLY A 244 30.87 6.80 19.40
CA GLY A 244 30.75 7.35 20.75
C GLY A 244 30.85 8.88 20.81
N ARG A 245 30.57 9.57 19.71
CA ARG A 245 30.61 11.04 19.60
C ARG A 245 29.20 11.61 19.62
N GLU A 246 29.09 12.84 20.13
CA GLU A 246 27.86 13.60 20.04
C GLU A 246 27.58 13.98 18.57
N PRO A 247 26.40 13.65 18.00
CA PRO A 247 26.04 14.09 16.66
C PRO A 247 25.96 15.61 16.56
N ALA A 248 26.43 16.16 15.43
CA ALA A 248 26.36 17.60 15.18
C ALA A 248 24.91 18.07 14.98
N GLU A 249 24.06 17.19 14.42
CA GLU A 249 22.66 17.47 14.18
C GLU A 249 21.79 17.13 15.41
N PRO A 250 20.88 18.03 15.83
CA PRO A 250 20.05 17.83 17.01
C PRO A 250 19.08 16.64 16.85
N SER A 251 18.84 15.94 17.97
CA SER A 251 17.98 14.74 18.06
C SER A 251 16.57 14.92 17.51
N GLU A 252 16.12 16.15 17.59
CA GLU A 252 14.91 16.73 17.07
C GLU A 252 14.70 16.53 15.56
N LEU A 253 15.78 16.41 14.78
CA LEU A 253 15.74 16.24 13.32
C LEU A 253 15.81 14.78 12.88
N TRP A 254 16.19 13.87 13.79
CA TRP A 254 16.42 12.47 13.47
C TRP A 254 15.21 11.74 12.86
N PRO A 255 13.94 12.01 13.27
CA PRO A 255 12.78 11.43 12.59
C PRO A 255 12.69 11.84 11.11
N ALA A 256 12.98 13.11 10.80
CA ALA A 256 12.97 13.61 9.43
C ALA A 256 14.13 13.02 8.61
N PHE A 257 15.30 12.84 9.23
CA PHE A 257 16.43 12.16 8.58
C PHE A 257 16.12 10.70 8.27
N SER A 258 15.47 9.98 9.19
CA SER A 258 15.04 8.59 8.96
C SER A 258 14.03 8.50 7.82
N PHE A 259 13.05 9.41 7.82
CA PHE A 259 12.06 9.54 6.75
C PHE A 259 12.73 9.82 5.40
N GLY A 260 13.61 10.82 5.33
CA GLY A 260 14.33 11.18 4.12
C GLY A 260 15.28 10.08 3.63
N ALA A 261 15.99 9.41 4.54
CA ALA A 261 16.86 8.27 4.22
C ALA A 261 16.05 7.10 3.62
N HIS A 262 14.89 6.78 4.21
CA HIS A 262 13.97 5.79 3.64
C HIS A 262 13.56 6.18 2.21
N ARG A 263 13.09 7.41 2.01
CA ARG A 263 12.68 7.92 0.69
C ARG A 263 13.83 7.85 -0.32
N PHE A 264 15.05 8.15 0.11
CA PHE A 264 16.23 8.06 -0.73
C PHE A 264 16.57 6.62 -1.13
N ARG A 265 16.46 5.64 -0.20
CA ARG A 265 16.64 4.22 -0.55
C ARG A 265 15.59 3.72 -1.55
N ALA A 266 14.35 4.19 -1.43
CA ALA A 266 13.32 3.89 -2.42
C ALA A 266 13.68 4.44 -3.81
N LEU A 267 14.23 5.66 -3.88
CA LEU A 267 14.70 6.24 -5.14
C LEU A 267 15.84 5.43 -5.76
N LEU A 268 16.85 5.06 -4.97
CA LEU A 268 17.97 4.25 -5.45
C LEU A 268 17.51 2.90 -5.97
N ALA A 269 16.58 2.24 -5.26
CA ALA A 269 16.01 0.97 -5.69
C ALA A 269 15.24 1.11 -7.03
N ALA A 270 14.43 2.16 -7.17
CA ALA A 270 13.70 2.43 -8.41
C ALA A 270 14.64 2.75 -9.59
N GLN A 271 15.68 3.56 -9.37
CA GLN A 271 16.71 3.84 -10.38
C GLN A 271 17.45 2.57 -10.81
N HIS A 272 17.81 1.72 -9.85
CA HIS A 272 18.46 0.45 -10.14
C HIS A 272 17.55 -0.48 -10.95
N ALA A 273 16.27 -0.61 -10.57
CA ALA A 273 15.28 -1.38 -11.33
C ALA A 273 15.12 -0.85 -12.76
N TYR A 274 15.01 0.46 -12.94
CA TYR A 274 14.93 1.09 -14.27
C TYR A 274 16.15 0.79 -15.14
N GLN A 275 17.36 0.97 -14.59
CA GLN A 275 18.60 0.68 -15.32
C GLN A 275 18.73 -0.80 -15.66
N TRP A 276 18.33 -1.67 -14.74
CA TRP A 276 18.35 -3.11 -14.94
C TRP A 276 17.38 -3.53 -16.04
N GLU A 277 16.12 -3.07 -15.99
CA GLU A 277 15.13 -3.33 -17.03
C GLU A 277 15.60 -2.80 -18.39
N ARG A 278 16.17 -1.59 -18.43
CA ARG A 278 16.75 -1.02 -19.66
C ARG A 278 17.85 -1.91 -20.25
N LYS A 279 18.76 -2.39 -19.41
CA LYS A 279 19.85 -3.28 -19.83
C LYS A 279 19.32 -4.63 -20.34
N LEU A 280 18.31 -5.17 -19.67
CA LEU A 280 17.70 -6.46 -20.01
C LEU A 280 16.88 -6.41 -21.30
N LEU A 281 16.09 -5.35 -21.46
CA LEU A 281 15.13 -5.21 -22.56
C LEU A 281 15.77 -4.66 -23.84
N GLY A 282 16.90 -3.94 -23.73
CA GLY A 282 17.62 -3.38 -24.88
C GLY A 282 16.70 -2.49 -25.72
N ASP A 283 16.64 -2.76 -27.02
CA ASP A 283 15.81 -1.99 -27.98
C ASP A 283 14.30 -2.08 -27.71
N ARG A 284 13.86 -3.07 -26.93
CA ARG A 284 12.46 -3.23 -26.52
C ARG A 284 12.10 -2.36 -25.32
N PHE A 285 13.07 -1.73 -24.67
CA PHE A 285 12.82 -0.87 -23.52
C PHE A 285 12.14 0.42 -23.94
N GLU A 286 10.93 0.66 -23.43
CA GLU A 286 10.25 1.93 -23.61
C GLU A 286 10.79 2.97 -22.61
N GLU A 287 11.69 3.85 -23.04
CA GLU A 287 12.27 4.93 -22.20
C GLU A 287 11.19 5.85 -21.57
N GLN A 288 10.06 6.01 -22.26
CA GLN A 288 8.92 6.77 -21.76
C GLN A 288 7.85 5.89 -21.11
N GLY A 289 8.05 4.58 -21.01
CA GLY A 289 7.07 3.62 -20.47
C GLY A 289 6.64 3.97 -19.05
N VAL A 290 7.59 4.36 -18.19
CA VAL A 290 7.29 4.76 -16.80
C VAL A 290 6.47 6.05 -16.75
N GLU A 291 6.84 7.04 -17.56
CA GLU A 291 6.11 8.32 -17.67
C GLU A 291 4.70 8.09 -18.22
N ASN A 292 4.56 7.26 -19.25
CA ASN A 292 3.29 6.94 -19.88
C ASN A 292 2.35 6.20 -18.92
N ALA A 293 2.86 5.19 -18.19
CA ALA A 293 2.09 4.48 -17.17
C ALA A 293 1.69 5.43 -16.04
N PHE A 294 2.59 6.32 -15.61
CA PHE A 294 2.32 7.35 -14.62
C PHE A 294 1.17 8.27 -15.10
N THR A 295 1.29 8.91 -16.25
CA THR A 295 0.27 9.84 -16.76
C THR A 295 -1.08 9.14 -16.94
N ARG A 296 -1.12 7.93 -17.49
CA ARG A 296 -2.38 7.19 -17.69
C ARG A 296 -3.05 6.82 -16.36
N ALA A 297 -2.29 6.45 -15.34
CA ALA A 297 -2.84 6.18 -14.01
C ALA A 297 -3.44 7.43 -13.37
N VAL A 298 -2.79 8.59 -13.50
CA VAL A 298 -3.36 9.88 -13.04
C VAL A 298 -4.67 10.15 -13.78
N LEU A 299 -4.68 10.09 -15.12
CA LEU A 299 -5.89 10.35 -15.91
C LEU A 299 -7.05 9.39 -15.59
N ALA A 300 -6.75 8.11 -15.32
CA ALA A 300 -7.76 7.13 -14.93
C ALA A 300 -8.29 7.38 -13.51
N GLY A 301 -7.40 7.63 -12.54
CA GLY A 301 -7.75 7.91 -11.15
C GLY A 301 -8.55 9.19 -10.99
N GLU A 302 -8.12 10.29 -11.63
CA GLU A 302 -8.83 11.57 -11.58
C GLU A 302 -10.20 11.49 -12.26
N MET A 303 -10.32 10.77 -13.40
CA MET A 303 -11.64 10.56 -14.00
C MET A 303 -12.55 9.73 -13.11
N ALA A 304 -12.04 8.67 -12.46
CA ALA A 304 -12.82 7.88 -11.51
C ALA A 304 -13.33 8.76 -10.35
N ALA A 305 -12.50 9.68 -9.84
CA ALA A 305 -12.89 10.65 -8.82
C ALA A 305 -13.99 11.61 -9.30
N VAL A 306 -13.87 12.15 -10.51
CA VAL A 306 -14.89 13.04 -11.12
C VAL A 306 -16.22 12.30 -11.27
N VAL A 307 -16.21 11.09 -11.83
CA VAL A 307 -17.42 10.27 -12.00
C VAL A 307 -18.01 9.90 -10.64
N ALA A 308 -17.19 9.51 -9.66
CA ALA A 308 -17.65 9.24 -8.30
C ALA A 308 -18.37 10.45 -7.70
N ARG A 309 -17.80 11.65 -7.85
CA ARG A 309 -18.42 12.89 -7.37
C ARG A 309 -19.76 13.18 -8.05
N TRP A 310 -19.88 12.97 -9.36
CA TRP A 310 -21.16 13.14 -10.07
C TRP A 310 -22.20 12.12 -9.61
N LEU A 311 -21.81 10.84 -9.44
CA LEU A 311 -22.72 9.81 -8.93
C LEU A 311 -23.17 10.10 -7.50
N ARG A 312 -22.29 10.65 -6.66
CA ARG A 312 -22.59 10.99 -5.25
C ARG A 312 -23.72 12.01 -5.12
N GLN A 313 -24.04 12.80 -6.16
CA GLN A 313 -25.14 13.75 -6.15
C GLN A 313 -26.52 13.06 -6.13
N ASP A 314 -26.58 11.80 -6.56
CA ASP A 314 -27.78 10.98 -6.57
C ASP A 314 -27.72 9.96 -5.42
N PRO A 315 -28.60 10.04 -4.40
CA PRO A 315 -28.60 9.11 -3.27
C PRO A 315 -28.68 7.64 -3.68
N ASP A 316 -29.39 7.32 -4.76
CA ASP A 316 -29.56 5.94 -5.25
C ASP A 316 -28.27 5.38 -5.90
N LYS A 317 -27.29 6.25 -6.16
CA LYS A 317 -26.00 5.91 -6.78
C LYS A 317 -24.84 6.00 -5.80
N ARG A 318 -25.11 6.01 -4.49
CA ARG A 318 -24.05 6.09 -3.47
C ARG A 318 -23.06 4.92 -3.54
N SER A 319 -23.55 3.69 -3.70
CA SER A 319 -22.68 2.50 -3.77
C SER A 319 -21.71 2.51 -4.97
N PRO A 320 -22.13 2.78 -6.23
CA PRO A 320 -21.18 2.92 -7.32
C PRO A 320 -20.29 4.16 -7.19
N ALA A 321 -20.77 5.24 -6.54
CA ALA A 321 -19.94 6.40 -6.22
C ALA A 321 -18.79 6.03 -5.26
N ASP A 322 -19.09 5.35 -4.16
CA ASP A 322 -18.10 4.86 -3.19
C ASP A 322 -17.09 3.91 -3.86
N ALA A 323 -17.57 3.02 -4.74
CA ALA A 323 -16.71 2.10 -5.48
C ALA A 323 -15.69 2.83 -6.38
N LEU A 324 -16.12 3.84 -7.14
CA LEU A 324 -15.22 4.62 -7.99
C LEU A 324 -14.30 5.54 -7.18
N ALA A 325 -14.75 6.05 -6.04
CA ALA A 325 -13.91 6.79 -5.10
C ALA A 325 -12.75 5.92 -4.58
N VAL A 326 -13.04 4.66 -4.22
CA VAL A 326 -12.00 3.70 -3.81
C VAL A 326 -11.10 3.31 -4.98
N CYS A 327 -11.62 3.20 -6.21
CA CYS A 327 -10.78 2.98 -7.40
C CYS A 327 -9.78 4.11 -7.59
N ALA A 328 -10.20 5.38 -7.45
CA ALA A 328 -9.33 6.54 -7.57
C ALA A 328 -8.21 6.53 -6.50
N SER A 329 -8.58 6.42 -5.22
CA SER A 329 -7.62 6.38 -4.11
C SER A 329 -6.68 5.17 -4.19
N GLY A 330 -7.24 4.01 -4.52
CA GLY A 330 -6.49 2.75 -4.66
C GLY A 330 -5.52 2.76 -5.83
N LEU A 331 -5.92 3.27 -7.00
CA LEU A 331 -5.03 3.36 -8.17
C LEU A 331 -3.89 4.36 -7.93
N ARG A 332 -4.19 5.51 -7.31
CA ARG A 332 -3.17 6.49 -6.92
C ARG A 332 -2.14 5.88 -5.95
N SER A 333 -2.63 5.19 -4.93
CA SER A 333 -1.78 4.47 -3.97
C SER A 333 -0.94 3.38 -4.65
N ALA A 334 -1.54 2.59 -5.53
CA ALA A 334 -0.87 1.52 -6.28
C ALA A 334 0.26 2.08 -7.16
N GLN A 335 -0.02 3.16 -7.87
CA GLN A 335 0.93 3.83 -8.76
C GLN A 335 2.14 4.37 -7.96
N TRP A 336 1.91 5.01 -6.81
CA TRP A 336 2.99 5.56 -5.99
C TRP A 336 3.91 4.48 -5.43
N LEU A 337 3.34 3.36 -4.97
CA LEU A 337 4.11 2.21 -4.50
C LEU A 337 4.83 1.50 -5.66
N TRP A 338 4.21 1.43 -6.83
CA TRP A 338 4.85 0.87 -8.03
C TRP A 338 6.08 1.67 -8.49
N LEU A 339 6.04 3.01 -8.42
CA LEU A 339 7.21 3.87 -8.69
C LEU A 339 8.38 3.64 -7.72
N GLU A 340 8.10 3.05 -6.56
CA GLU A 340 9.07 2.73 -5.51
C GLU A 340 9.48 1.25 -5.52
N ASP A 341 9.09 0.55 -6.58
CA ASP A 341 9.33 -0.88 -6.76
C ASP A 341 8.70 -1.75 -5.64
N ASP A 342 7.64 -1.25 -4.99
CA ASP A 342 7.01 -1.90 -3.86
C ASP A 342 5.83 -2.81 -4.29
N ASN A 343 5.94 -4.10 -3.95
CA ASN A 343 4.92 -5.11 -4.28
C ASN A 343 3.55 -4.83 -3.64
N ARG A 344 3.49 -4.08 -2.54
CA ARG A 344 2.23 -3.72 -1.86
C ARG A 344 1.32 -2.85 -2.73
N GLY A 345 1.86 -2.22 -3.78
CA GLY A 345 1.04 -1.57 -4.82
C GLY A 345 0.07 -2.54 -5.50
N MET A 346 0.43 -3.82 -5.64
CA MET A 346 -0.47 -4.85 -6.18
C MET A 346 -1.62 -5.17 -5.22
N GLY A 347 -1.39 -5.06 -3.91
CA GLY A 347 -2.45 -5.15 -2.90
C GLY A 347 -3.47 -4.01 -3.04
N CYS A 348 -3.04 -2.82 -3.43
CA CYS A 348 -3.95 -1.71 -3.75
C CYS A 348 -4.76 -2.01 -5.03
N LEU A 349 -4.15 -2.63 -6.05
CA LEU A 349 -4.84 -3.05 -7.28
C LEU A 349 -5.90 -4.12 -7.03
N ARG A 350 -5.77 -4.96 -5.99
CA ARG A 350 -6.85 -5.85 -5.55
C ARG A 350 -8.12 -5.07 -5.20
N SER A 351 -7.98 -3.95 -4.48
CA SER A 351 -9.15 -3.11 -4.18
C SER A 351 -9.70 -2.48 -5.46
N VAL A 352 -8.85 -2.05 -6.39
CA VAL A 352 -9.28 -1.49 -7.68
C VAL A 352 -10.10 -2.49 -8.51
N ILE A 353 -9.62 -3.72 -8.70
CA ILE A 353 -10.34 -4.72 -9.53
C ILE A 353 -11.70 -5.10 -8.92
N GLU A 354 -11.78 -5.19 -7.59
CA GLU A 354 -13.03 -5.46 -6.89
C GLU A 354 -14.02 -4.31 -7.07
N GLN A 355 -13.57 -3.08 -6.83
CA GLN A 355 -14.46 -1.92 -6.85
C GLN A 355 -14.86 -1.49 -8.26
N VAL A 356 -14.00 -1.66 -9.27
CA VAL A 356 -14.40 -1.43 -10.67
C VAL A 356 -15.40 -2.49 -11.14
N ALA A 357 -15.29 -3.74 -10.67
CA ALA A 357 -16.30 -4.77 -10.91
C ALA A 357 -17.63 -4.44 -10.21
N ARG A 358 -17.58 -3.92 -8.98
CA ARG A 358 -18.76 -3.43 -8.24
C ARG A 358 -19.44 -2.28 -8.99
N ALA A 359 -18.71 -1.25 -9.41
CA ALA A 359 -19.22 -0.12 -10.19
C ALA A 359 -19.85 -0.59 -11.51
N ARG A 360 -19.18 -1.48 -12.25
CA ARG A 360 -19.71 -2.07 -13.48
C ARG A 360 -21.00 -2.86 -13.26
N THR A 361 -21.07 -3.64 -12.18
CA THR A 361 -22.26 -4.42 -11.84
C THR A 361 -23.46 -3.50 -11.56
N TRP A 362 -23.25 -2.39 -10.85
CA TRP A 362 -24.28 -1.37 -10.66
C TRP A 362 -24.76 -0.75 -11.96
N ARG A 363 -23.85 -0.44 -12.90
CA ARG A 363 -24.20 0.15 -14.20
C ARG A 363 -25.00 -0.81 -15.08
N LEU A 364 -24.56 -2.06 -15.18
CA LEU A 364 -25.12 -3.03 -16.13
C LEU A 364 -26.28 -3.85 -15.55
N ARG A 365 -26.27 -4.11 -14.23
CA ARG A 365 -27.16 -5.07 -13.55
C ARG A 365 -27.53 -4.58 -12.14
N PRO A 366 -28.22 -3.44 -11.99
CA PRO A 366 -28.51 -2.82 -10.69
C PRO A 366 -29.29 -3.74 -9.73
N GLU A 367 -30.23 -4.54 -10.22
CA GLU A 367 -30.96 -5.50 -9.37
C GLU A 367 -30.06 -6.57 -8.76
N ARG A 368 -29.06 -7.04 -9.52
CA ARG A 368 -28.06 -7.97 -9.00
C ARG A 368 -27.16 -7.27 -8.00
N ALA A 369 -26.75 -6.04 -8.29
CA ALA A 369 -25.90 -5.25 -7.40
C ALA A 369 -26.56 -5.04 -6.03
N ARG A 370 -27.85 -4.68 -5.98
CA ARG A 370 -28.62 -4.55 -4.73
C ARG A 370 -28.65 -5.85 -3.91
N LYS A 371 -28.87 -6.98 -4.57
CA LYS A 371 -28.85 -8.30 -3.90
C LYS A 371 -27.47 -8.64 -3.35
N THR A 372 -26.42 -8.33 -4.10
CA THR A 372 -25.03 -8.54 -3.66
C THR A 372 -24.69 -7.67 -2.45
N GLU A 373 -25.07 -6.40 -2.43
CA GLU A 373 -24.85 -5.52 -1.25
C GLU A 373 -25.60 -5.97 -0.01
N ALA A 374 -26.83 -6.44 -0.19
CA ALA A 374 -27.66 -6.90 0.93
C ALA A 374 -27.12 -8.20 1.56
N ASN A 375 -26.18 -8.90 0.91
CA ASN A 375 -25.61 -10.13 1.41
C ASN A 375 -24.40 -9.86 2.33
N PRO A 376 -24.49 -10.11 3.64
CA PRO A 376 -23.36 -9.91 4.56
C PRO A 376 -22.18 -10.85 4.27
N ASN A 377 -22.43 -11.97 3.60
CA ASN A 377 -21.40 -12.94 3.19
C ASN A 377 -20.84 -12.66 1.79
N CYS A 378 -21.13 -11.48 1.22
CA CYS A 378 -20.57 -11.08 -0.06
C CYS A 378 -19.04 -11.07 -0.02
N THR A 379 -18.43 -11.65 -1.05
CA THR A 379 -16.99 -11.70 -1.27
C THR A 379 -16.60 -10.91 -2.52
N PRO A 380 -15.32 -10.53 -2.69
CA PRO A 380 -14.85 -9.87 -3.92
C PRO A 380 -15.19 -10.64 -5.20
N ARG A 381 -15.28 -11.97 -5.10
CA ARG A 381 -15.63 -12.85 -6.21
C ARG A 381 -17.04 -12.59 -6.74
N ASP A 382 -18.00 -12.27 -5.87
CA ASP A 382 -19.39 -12.04 -6.25
C ASP A 382 -19.52 -10.80 -7.17
N TRP A 383 -18.70 -9.77 -6.91
CA TRP A 383 -18.61 -8.58 -7.75
C TRP A 383 -17.95 -8.86 -9.10
N ILE A 384 -16.85 -9.61 -9.11
CA ILE A 384 -16.16 -10.01 -10.35
C ILE A 384 -17.07 -10.86 -11.24
N GLU A 385 -17.82 -11.80 -10.66
CA GLU A 385 -18.82 -12.59 -11.38
C GLU A 385 -20.01 -11.72 -11.83
N GLY A 386 -20.42 -10.75 -11.01
CA GLY A 386 -21.47 -9.76 -11.33
C GLY A 386 -21.15 -8.94 -12.58
N ALA A 387 -19.90 -8.50 -12.68
CA ALA A 387 -19.34 -7.73 -13.78
C ALA A 387 -19.18 -8.53 -15.09
N GLY A 388 -19.32 -9.86 -15.04
CA GLY A 388 -19.04 -10.75 -16.17
C GLY A 388 -17.57 -11.15 -16.31
N TRP A 389 -16.75 -10.90 -15.29
CA TRP A 389 -15.29 -11.09 -15.33
C TRP A 389 -14.80 -12.31 -14.56
N ARG A 390 -15.64 -13.35 -14.41
CA ARG A 390 -15.25 -14.61 -13.75
C ARG A 390 -13.90 -15.18 -14.20
N ARG A 391 -13.53 -14.94 -15.47
CA ARG A 391 -12.25 -15.36 -16.05
C ARG A 391 -11.02 -14.66 -15.44
N LEU A 392 -11.17 -13.50 -14.76
CA LEU A 392 -10.10 -12.80 -14.03
C LEU A 392 -9.80 -13.38 -12.64
N ASN A 393 -10.40 -14.50 -12.25
CA ASN A 393 -10.20 -15.06 -10.91
C ASN A 393 -8.72 -15.33 -10.58
N LEU A 394 -7.89 -15.71 -11.56
CA LEU A 394 -6.44 -15.87 -11.33
C LEU A 394 -5.79 -14.53 -10.95
N LEU A 395 -6.07 -13.47 -11.72
CA LEU A 395 -5.55 -12.13 -11.45
C LEU A 395 -6.01 -11.63 -10.07
N ASN A 396 -7.30 -11.77 -9.76
CA ASN A 396 -7.84 -11.35 -8.46
C ASN A 396 -7.17 -12.08 -7.29
N ARG A 397 -6.97 -13.40 -7.40
CA ARG A 397 -6.29 -14.17 -6.37
C ARG A 397 -4.82 -13.78 -6.24
N ALA A 398 -4.12 -13.57 -7.36
CA ALA A 398 -2.73 -13.12 -7.35
C ALA A 398 -2.57 -11.75 -6.68
N LEU A 399 -3.41 -10.77 -7.03
CA LEU A 399 -3.43 -9.46 -6.37
C LEU A 399 -3.80 -9.57 -4.88
N GLY A 400 -4.71 -10.50 -4.54
CA GLY A 400 -5.08 -10.80 -3.16
C GLY A 400 -3.92 -11.24 -2.29
N GLU A 401 -3.00 -12.07 -2.79
CA GLU A 401 -1.81 -12.49 -2.02
C GLU A 401 -0.91 -11.30 -1.62
N PHE A 402 -0.85 -10.23 -2.43
CA PHE A 402 -0.10 -9.01 -2.10
C PHE A 402 -0.82 -8.09 -1.10
N ALA A 403 -2.13 -8.28 -0.88
CA ALA A 403 -2.90 -7.53 0.11
C ALA A 403 -2.80 -8.14 1.52
N HIS A 404 -2.04 -9.24 1.66
CA HIS A 404 -1.90 -9.97 2.90
C HIS A 404 -0.42 -10.12 3.31
N GLY A 405 -0.19 -10.16 4.63
CA GLY A 405 1.14 -10.28 5.25
C GLY A 405 1.39 -11.56 6.04
N SER A 406 0.45 -12.51 6.02
CA SER A 406 0.55 -13.73 6.82
C SER A 406 1.63 -14.70 6.33
N THR A 407 2.12 -15.59 7.19
CA THR A 407 3.08 -16.67 6.81
C THR A 407 2.55 -17.64 5.74
N LYS A 408 1.23 -17.67 5.54
CA LYS A 408 0.56 -18.48 4.50
C LYS A 408 0.56 -17.82 3.12
N THR A 409 1.00 -16.57 3.02
CA THR A 409 1.05 -15.83 1.76
C THR A 409 2.39 -16.02 1.06
N ASN A 410 2.36 -16.09 -0.27
CA ASN A 410 3.58 -16.24 -1.05
C ASN A 410 3.61 -15.25 -2.21
N TRP A 411 4.22 -14.08 -1.97
CA TRP A 411 4.34 -13.01 -2.96
C TRP A 411 5.16 -13.44 -4.19
N ASN A 412 6.06 -14.41 -4.06
CA ASN A 412 6.82 -14.93 -5.21
C ASN A 412 5.92 -15.76 -6.14
N VAL A 413 5.06 -16.61 -5.57
CA VAL A 413 4.10 -17.39 -6.36
C VAL A 413 3.03 -16.48 -6.97
N ALA A 414 2.58 -15.46 -6.23
CA ALA A 414 1.68 -14.44 -6.76
C ALA A 414 2.31 -13.67 -7.94
N ARG A 415 3.61 -13.34 -7.85
CA ARG A 415 4.37 -12.74 -8.96
C ARG A 415 4.36 -13.68 -10.17
N ASN A 416 4.62 -14.97 -10.00
CA ASN A 416 4.57 -15.95 -11.10
C ASN A 416 3.20 -16.00 -11.78
N ALA A 417 2.11 -15.81 -11.05
CA ALA A 417 0.78 -15.70 -11.65
C ALA A 417 0.61 -14.41 -12.48
N LEU A 418 1.13 -13.26 -12.02
CA LEU A 418 1.18 -12.03 -12.83
C LEU A 418 2.04 -12.20 -14.08
N VAL A 419 3.13 -12.95 -13.97
CA VAL A 419 4.00 -13.36 -15.10
C VAL A 419 3.19 -14.16 -16.13
N ALA A 420 2.45 -15.17 -15.68
CA ALA A 420 1.72 -16.07 -16.57
C ALA A 420 0.60 -15.40 -17.38
N ILE A 421 -0.02 -14.32 -16.88
CA ILE A 421 -1.16 -13.64 -17.52
C ILE A 421 -0.71 -12.67 -18.64
N GLN A 422 0.58 -12.34 -18.68
CA GLN A 422 1.13 -11.43 -19.68
C GLN A 422 0.99 -11.97 -21.10
N ASN A 423 0.89 -11.04 -22.05
CA ASN A 423 0.87 -11.34 -23.47
C ASN A 423 2.30 -11.32 -24.03
N THR A 424 3.14 -12.26 -23.59
CA THR A 424 4.51 -12.39 -24.11
C THR A 424 4.90 -13.86 -24.23
N GLU A 425 5.59 -14.19 -25.32
CA GLU A 425 6.19 -15.51 -25.57
C GLU A 425 7.53 -15.68 -24.84
N ASP A 426 8.13 -14.58 -24.38
CA ASP A 426 9.41 -14.53 -23.69
C ASP A 426 9.20 -14.62 -22.16
N VAL A 427 9.31 -15.86 -21.64
CA VAL A 427 9.08 -16.18 -20.23
C VAL A 427 10.10 -15.52 -19.30
N GLU A 428 11.34 -15.34 -19.77
CA GLU A 428 12.40 -14.71 -18.98
C GLU A 428 12.10 -13.21 -18.82
N GLN A 429 11.72 -12.55 -19.91
CA GLN A 429 11.30 -11.15 -19.88
C GLN A 429 10.06 -10.91 -19.00
N ALA A 430 9.06 -11.80 -19.08
CA ALA A 430 7.80 -11.67 -18.37
C ALA A 430 7.99 -11.51 -16.86
N GLN A 431 9.07 -12.07 -16.29
CA GLN A 431 9.37 -11.98 -14.85
C GLN A 431 9.54 -10.54 -14.35
N TYR A 432 9.98 -9.63 -15.23
CA TYR A 432 10.31 -8.26 -14.87
C TYR A 432 9.13 -7.31 -15.09
N THR A 433 8.27 -7.59 -16.07
CA THR A 433 7.18 -6.67 -16.48
C THR A 433 5.81 -6.99 -15.84
N GLY A 434 5.70 -8.02 -15.00
CA GLY A 434 4.40 -8.49 -14.47
C GLY A 434 3.62 -7.47 -13.64
N ARG A 435 4.30 -6.68 -12.81
CA ARG A 435 3.63 -5.61 -12.05
C ARG A 435 3.16 -4.47 -12.94
N THR A 436 3.99 -4.06 -13.89
CA THR A 436 3.65 -3.03 -14.87
C THR A 436 2.48 -3.49 -15.75
N HIS A 437 2.43 -4.76 -16.14
CA HIS A 437 1.30 -5.33 -16.86
C HIS A 437 0.02 -5.31 -16.02
N ALA A 438 0.08 -5.72 -14.75
CA ALA A 438 -1.09 -5.69 -13.86
C ALA A 438 -1.60 -4.25 -13.66
N LEU A 439 -0.69 -3.29 -13.43
CA LEU A 439 -1.03 -1.87 -13.31
C LEU A 439 -1.67 -1.34 -14.58
N THR A 440 -1.07 -1.55 -15.75
CA THR A 440 -1.59 -1.06 -17.03
C THR A 440 -2.93 -1.70 -17.40
N ALA A 441 -3.14 -2.98 -17.09
CA ALA A 441 -4.43 -3.64 -17.23
C ALA A 441 -5.52 -2.99 -16.35
N MET A 442 -5.20 -2.66 -15.09
CA MET A 442 -6.16 -2.01 -14.19
C MET A 442 -6.46 -0.57 -14.60
N ILE A 443 -5.46 0.19 -15.03
CA ILE A 443 -5.65 1.53 -15.62
C ILE A 443 -6.62 1.43 -16.78
N PHE A 444 -6.40 0.47 -17.69
CA PHE A 444 -7.22 0.30 -18.87
C PHE A 444 -8.67 -0.05 -18.53
N ILE A 445 -8.89 -1.07 -17.69
CA ILE A 445 -10.24 -1.48 -17.27
C ILE A 445 -10.97 -0.32 -16.58
N LEU A 446 -10.30 0.41 -15.70
CA LEU A 446 -10.89 1.56 -15.03
C LEU A 446 -11.23 2.68 -16.02
N SER A 447 -10.35 3.02 -16.95
CA SER A 447 -10.62 4.05 -17.97
C SER A 447 -11.83 3.69 -18.84
N VAL A 448 -11.96 2.44 -19.28
CA VAL A 448 -13.13 1.97 -20.04
C VAL A 448 -14.41 2.12 -19.21
N GLU A 449 -14.38 1.72 -17.94
CA GLU A 449 -15.55 1.81 -17.07
C GLU A 449 -15.92 3.27 -16.74
N CYS A 450 -14.93 4.14 -16.53
CA CYS A 450 -15.13 5.58 -16.35
C CYS A 450 -15.76 6.24 -17.58
N ALA A 451 -15.32 5.89 -18.79
CA ALA A 451 -15.92 6.37 -20.03
C ALA A 451 -17.40 5.96 -20.12
N ALA A 452 -17.70 4.69 -19.84
CA ALA A 452 -19.05 4.16 -19.89
C ALA A 452 -19.98 4.78 -18.83
N TRP A 453 -19.47 5.15 -17.65
CA TRP A 453 -20.23 5.93 -16.68
C TRP A 453 -20.41 7.38 -17.11
N ALA A 454 -19.38 8.02 -17.70
CA ALA A 454 -19.48 9.38 -18.22
C ALA A 454 -20.58 9.51 -19.28
N ASP A 455 -20.76 8.50 -20.14
CA ASP A 455 -21.86 8.45 -21.12
C ASP A 455 -23.24 8.57 -20.47
N THR A 456 -23.41 8.08 -19.23
CA THR A 456 -24.69 8.18 -18.50
C THR A 456 -25.04 9.59 -18.06
N PHE A 457 -24.04 10.48 -17.98
CA PHE A 457 -24.21 11.92 -17.72
C PHE A 457 -24.30 12.70 -19.04
N GLY A 458 -23.61 12.24 -20.08
CA GLY A 458 -23.73 12.74 -21.44
C GLY A 458 -22.67 12.12 -22.36
N SER A 459 -23.09 11.65 -23.54
CA SER A 459 -22.21 10.97 -24.51
C SER A 459 -20.98 11.80 -24.91
N HIS A 460 -21.12 13.12 -25.07
CA HIS A 460 -20.02 14.01 -25.40
C HIS A 460 -18.89 14.02 -24.34
N LEU A 461 -19.21 13.76 -23.06
CA LEU A 461 -18.22 13.66 -21.99
C LEU A 461 -17.43 12.35 -22.12
N GLY A 462 -18.12 11.23 -22.35
CA GLY A 462 -17.48 9.94 -22.62
C GLY A 462 -16.59 10.00 -23.87
N ASP A 463 -17.08 10.57 -24.96
CA ASP A 463 -16.32 10.76 -26.21
C ASP A 463 -15.09 11.67 -26.02
N ALA A 464 -15.23 12.75 -25.24
CA ALA A 464 -14.09 13.60 -24.89
C ALA A 464 -13.04 12.82 -24.08
N TYR A 465 -13.47 12.05 -23.07
CA TYR A 465 -12.56 11.26 -22.25
C TYR A 465 -11.86 10.17 -23.07
N ARG A 466 -12.59 9.38 -23.86
CA ARG A 466 -12.03 8.37 -24.77
C ARG A 466 -10.93 8.94 -25.67
N ARG A 467 -11.10 10.16 -26.21
CA ARG A 467 -10.07 10.85 -27.00
C ARG A 467 -8.83 11.19 -26.19
N VAL A 468 -8.99 11.64 -24.94
CA VAL A 468 -7.87 11.96 -24.04
C VAL A 468 -7.06 10.71 -23.69
N VAL A 469 -7.74 9.62 -23.31
CA VAL A 469 -7.08 8.35 -22.95
C VAL A 469 -6.76 7.46 -24.15
N ARG A 470 -7.13 7.89 -25.36
CA ARG A 470 -6.92 7.20 -26.64
C ARG A 470 -7.48 5.78 -26.65
N ILE A 471 -8.72 5.63 -26.19
CA ILE A 471 -9.44 4.36 -26.17
C ILE A 471 -10.50 4.36 -27.27
N ASP A 472 -10.50 3.30 -28.07
CA ASP A 472 -11.58 2.95 -29.00
C ASP A 472 -12.40 1.80 -28.41
N ASP A 473 -13.73 1.90 -28.43
CA ASP A 473 -14.61 0.94 -27.74
C ASP A 473 -14.53 -0.48 -28.32
N ALA A 474 -14.44 -0.61 -29.65
CA ALA A 474 -14.33 -1.92 -30.30
C ALA A 474 -12.99 -2.59 -29.96
N GLN A 475 -11.90 -1.81 -29.97
CA GLN A 475 -10.60 -2.29 -29.52
C GLN A 475 -10.59 -2.59 -28.02
N ALA A 476 -11.35 -1.85 -27.22
CA ALA A 476 -11.41 -2.04 -25.78
C ALA A 476 -12.09 -3.35 -25.37
N ASP A 477 -13.23 -3.66 -25.97
CA ASP A 477 -13.91 -4.93 -25.75
C ASP A 477 -13.02 -6.10 -26.16
N GLN A 478 -12.34 -6.01 -27.31
CA GLN A 478 -11.39 -7.03 -27.75
C GLN A 478 -10.20 -7.19 -26.79
N ALA A 479 -9.64 -6.10 -26.30
CA ALA A 479 -8.51 -6.12 -25.38
C ALA A 479 -8.87 -6.70 -24.00
N ILE A 480 -10.05 -6.34 -23.47
CA ILE A 480 -10.57 -6.91 -22.22
C ILE A 480 -10.84 -8.41 -22.43
N GLU A 481 -11.53 -8.81 -23.51
CA GLU A 481 -11.78 -10.21 -23.81
C GLU A 481 -10.48 -11.03 -23.97
N ALA A 482 -9.46 -10.47 -24.61
CA ALA A 482 -8.16 -11.10 -24.72
C ALA A 482 -7.50 -11.31 -23.34
N LEU A 483 -7.57 -10.33 -22.44
CA LEU A 483 -7.10 -10.47 -21.05
C LEU A 483 -7.88 -11.54 -20.29
N LEU A 484 -9.21 -11.57 -20.44
CA LEU A 484 -10.07 -12.59 -19.84
C LEU A 484 -9.67 -13.99 -20.33
N ASN A 485 -9.45 -14.17 -21.63
CA ASN A 485 -9.05 -15.45 -22.21
C ASN A 485 -7.68 -15.90 -21.69
N ARG A 486 -6.67 -15.02 -21.68
CA ARG A 486 -5.34 -15.36 -21.13
C ARG A 486 -5.42 -15.77 -19.66
N ALA A 487 -6.14 -15.01 -18.83
CA ALA A 487 -6.31 -15.35 -17.42
C ALA A 487 -7.03 -16.70 -17.23
N TRP A 488 -7.97 -17.03 -18.11
CA TRP A 488 -8.69 -18.29 -18.09
C TRP A 488 -7.85 -19.49 -18.54
N GLU A 489 -7.05 -19.33 -19.60
CA GLU A 489 -6.12 -20.35 -20.07
C GLU A 489 -5.11 -20.72 -18.98
N LYS A 490 -4.65 -19.72 -18.23
CA LYS A 490 -3.67 -19.89 -17.15
C LYS A 490 -4.29 -20.18 -15.78
N ARG A 491 -5.60 -20.45 -15.69
CA ARG A 491 -6.32 -20.61 -14.39
C ARG A 491 -5.76 -21.69 -13.45
N GLN A 492 -4.97 -22.63 -13.97
CA GLN A 492 -4.32 -23.70 -13.21
C GLN A 492 -2.94 -23.30 -12.67
N THR A 493 -2.47 -22.07 -12.94
CA THR A 493 -1.21 -21.58 -12.35
C THR A 493 -1.29 -21.64 -10.83
N PRO A 494 -0.37 -22.36 -10.16
CA PRO A 494 -0.40 -22.50 -8.71
C PRO A 494 -0.30 -21.15 -8.02
N LEU A 495 -1.05 -20.98 -6.94
CA LEU A 495 -0.96 -19.84 -6.03
C LEU A 495 -0.56 -20.24 -4.61
N ARG A 496 -0.57 -21.54 -4.31
CA ARG A 496 -0.15 -22.20 -3.08
C ARG A 496 0.25 -23.63 -3.37
#